data_AF-A0A484IAA1-F1
#
_entry.id   AF-A0A484IAA1-F1
#
_cell.length_a   1.000
_cell.length_b   1.000
_cell.length_c   1.000
_cell.angle_alpha   90.00
_cell.angle_beta   90.00
_cell.angle_gamma   90.00
#
_symmetry.space_group_name_H-M   'P 1'
#
loop_
_entity.id
_entity.type
_entity.pdbx_description
1 polymer ?
#
loop_
_entity_poly.entity_id
_entity_poly.type
_entity_poly.pdbx_seq_one_letter_code
_entity_poly.pdbx_strand_id
1 'polypeptide(L)' 'MDAKCVNCNMRAEFNIEENKITCKRCKLEIDYDDYIEQMKEKAATLADDFQSSWNRRGF' A
#
# COMPACT_ATOMS: atom_id res chain seq x y z
N MET A 1 -1.21 -8.99 14.24
CA MET A 1 -1.59 -7.73 13.57
C MET A 1 -1.73 -8.02 12.09
N ASP A 2 -2.93 -7.82 11.53
CA ASP A 2 -3.19 -8.05 10.10
C ASP A 2 -2.79 -6.82 9.28
N ALA A 3 -1.63 -6.87 8.60
CA ALA A 3 -1.23 -5.82 7.66
C ALA A 3 -1.84 -6.11 6.28
N LYS A 4 -2.02 -5.08 5.45
CA LYS A 4 -2.53 -5.24 4.07
C LYS A 4 -1.37 -5.09 3.10
N CYS A 5 -1.00 -6.16 2.42
CA CYS A 5 0.01 -6.16 1.37
C CYS A 5 -0.18 -5.00 0.38
N VAL A 6 0.80 -4.10 0.27
CA VAL A 6 0.78 -2.98 -0.70
C VAL A 6 0.64 -3.48 -2.14
N ASN A 7 1.24 -4.62 -2.48
CA ASN A 7 1.25 -5.11 -3.85
C ASN A 7 -0.04 -5.84 -4.25
N CYS A 8 -0.65 -6.56 -3.31
CA CYS A 8 -1.67 -7.56 -3.58
C CYS A 8 -2.98 -7.35 -2.81
N ASN A 9 -3.04 -6.31 -1.98
CA ASN A 9 -4.19 -5.91 -1.17
C ASN A 9 -4.76 -7.00 -0.24
N MET A 10 -4.00 -8.09 -0.06
CA MET A 10 -4.36 -9.23 0.78
C MET A 10 -3.72 -9.15 2.16
N ARG A 11 -4.16 -10.00 3.07
CA ARG A 11 -3.56 -10.18 4.40
C ARG A 11 -2.07 -10.48 4.26
N ALA A 12 -1.25 -9.58 4.80
CA ALA A 12 0.16 -9.74 5.04
C ALA A 12 0.38 -9.93 6.55
N GLU A 13 1.40 -10.71 6.88
CA GLU A 13 1.83 -10.95 8.25
C GLU A 13 2.82 -9.84 8.61
N PHE A 14 2.53 -9.10 9.68
CA PHE A 14 3.48 -8.14 10.23
C PHE A 14 4.35 -8.86 11.27
N ASN A 15 5.65 -8.90 11.00
CA ASN A 15 6.64 -9.45 11.90
C ASN A 15 7.18 -8.34 12.81
N ILE A 16 6.77 -8.37 14.07
CA ILE A 16 7.07 -7.33 15.06
C ILE A 16 8.56 -7.34 15.44
N GLU A 17 9.20 -8.51 15.43
CA GLU A 17 10.61 -8.65 15.81
C GLU A 17 11.55 -7.97 14.81
N GLU A 18 11.24 -8.09 13.52
CA GLU A 18 12.04 -7.49 12.45
C GLU A 18 11.46 -6.17 11.94
N ASN A 19 10.29 -5.75 12.44
CA ASN A 19 9.57 -4.59 11.94
C ASN A 19 9.32 -4.67 10.41
N LYS A 20 9.10 -5.88 9.91
CA LYS A 20 8.92 -6.19 8.48
C LYS A 20 7.54 -6.77 8.21
N ILE A 21 7.00 -6.46 7.05
CA ILE A 21 5.73 -6.99 6.55
C ILE A 21 6.05 -8.05 5.51
N THR A 22 5.62 -9.28 5.76
CA THR A 22 5.78 -10.41 4.86
C THR A 22 4.44 -10.92 4.36
N CYS A 23 4.32 -11.01 3.04
CA CYS A 23 3.12 -11.48 2.37
C CYS A 23 3.31 -12.93 1.92
N LYS A 24 2.62 -13.89 2.56
CA LYS A 24 2.73 -15.31 2.18
C LYS A 24 2.23 -15.64 0.77
N ARG A 25 1.35 -14.81 0.19
CA ARG A 25 0.82 -15.03 -1.17
C ARG A 25 1.74 -14.56 -2.28
N CYS A 26 2.31 -13.39 -2.10
CA CYS A 26 3.13 -12.71 -3.10
C CYS A 26 4.63 -12.83 -2.81
N LYS A 27 4.99 -13.42 -1.66
CA LYS A 27 6.37 -13.53 -1.14
C LYS A 27 7.09 -12.18 -1.06
N LEU A 28 6.32 -11.11 -0.89
CA LEU A 28 6.86 -9.77 -0.68
C LEU A 28 7.35 -9.68 0.77
N GLU A 29 8.60 -9.30 0.96
CA GLU A 29 9.16 -8.85 2.22
C GLU A 29 9.49 -7.38 2.06
N ILE A 30 8.95 -6.55 2.94
CA ILE A 30 9.12 -5.09 2.91
C ILE A 30 9.22 -4.60 4.34
N ASP A 31 10.12 -3.66 4.59
CA ASP A 31 10.21 -3.01 5.90
C ASP A 31 8.97 -2.18 6.19
N TYR A 32 8.62 -2.03 7.47
CA TYR A 32 7.46 -1.24 7.88
C TYR A 32 7.56 0.22 7.43
N ASP A 33 8.76 0.79 7.44
CA ASP A 33 9.02 2.16 6.97
C ASP A 33 8.70 2.29 5.47
N ASP A 34 9.28 1.40 4.65
CA ASP A 34 9.06 1.36 3.19
C ASP A 34 7.59 1.06 2.84
N TYR A 35 6.93 0.21 3.63
CA TYR A 35 5.50 -0.06 3.49
C TYR A 35 4.64 1.19 3.73
N ILE A 36 4.95 1.99 4.75
CA ILE A 36 4.23 3.24 5.04
C ILE A 36 4.46 4.25 3.92
N GLU A 37 5.68 4.37 3.41
CA GLU A 37 6.01 5.23 2.28
C GLU A 37 5.25 4.82 1.02
N GLN A 38 5.28 3.53 0.64
CA GLN A 38 4.54 3.04 -0.52
C GLN A 38 3.02 3.18 -0.36
N MET A 39 2.47 3.01 0.84
CA MET A 39 1.05 3.27 1.09
C MET A 39 0.71 4.74 0.92
N LYS A 40 1.54 5.66 1.42
CA LYS A 40 1.37 7.11 1.23
C LYS A 40 1.42 7.47 -0.24
N GLU A 41 2.41 6.97 -0.97
CA GLU A 41 2.58 7.25 -2.39
C GLU A 41 1.40 6.72 -3.22
N LYS A 42 0.94 5.48 -2.94
CA LYS A 42 -0.27 4.95 -3.58
C LYS A 42 -1.53 5.74 -3.26
N ALA A 43 -1.71 6.17 -2.01
CA ALA A 43 -2.85 6.99 -1.62
C ALA A 43 -2.82 8.36 -2.31
N ALA A 44 -1.65 8.99 -2.40
CA ALA A 44 -1.45 10.25 -3.09
C ALA A 44 -1.70 10.11 -4.61
N THR A 45 -1.18 9.04 -5.22
CA THR A 45 -1.38 8.74 -6.64
C THR A 45 -2.85 8.46 -6.97
N LEU A 46 -3.55 7.71 -6.12
CA LEU A 46 -4.99 7.49 -6.28
C LEU A 46 -5.80 8.79 -6.12
N ALA A 47 -5.43 9.65 -5.17
CA ALA A 47 -6.09 10.94 -4.98
C ALA A 47 -5.84 11.87 -6.17
N ASP A 48 -4.62 11.89 -6.71
CA ASP A 48 -4.25 12.68 -7.88
C ASP A 48 -4.96 12.18 -9.16
N ASP A 49 -4.99 10.87 -9.38
CA ASP A 49 -5.71 10.25 -10.51
C ASP A 49 -7.23 10.51 -10.41
N PHE A 50 -7.78 10.48 -9.19
CA PHE A 50 -9.18 10.83 -8.94
C PHE A 50 -9.45 12.31 -9.23
N GLN A 51 -8.58 13.23 -8.79
CA GLN A 51 -8.70 14.67 -9.05
C GLN A 51 -8.58 14.99 -10.54
N SER A 52 -7.68 14.30 -11.25
CA SER A 52 -7.47 14.45 -12.70
C SER A 52 -8.67 13.94 -13.51
N SER A 53 -9.32 12.87 -13.05
CA SER A 53 -10.55 12.33 -13.64
C SER A 53 -11.77 13.23 -13.39
N TRP A 54 -11.87 13.85 -12.21
CA TRP A 54 -12.93 14.82 -11.90
C TRP A 54 -12.87 16.06 -12.78
N ASN A 55 -11.68 16.52 -13.15
CA ASN A 55 -11.53 17.70 -14.02
C ASN A 55 -11.86 17.42 -15.50
N ARG A 56 -12.09 16.17 -15.90
CA ARG A 56 -12.53 15.79 -17.27
C ARG A 56 -14.04 15.57 -17.40
N ARG A 57 -14.77 15.41 -16.29
CA ARG A 57 -16.23 15.42 -16.30
C ARG A 57 -16.69 16.82 -15.95
N GLY A 58 -16.51 17.74 -16.91
CA GLY A 58 -17.16 19.04 -16.87
C GLY A 58 -18.67 18.88 -16.65
N PHE A 59 -19.21 19.69 -15.75
CA PHE A 59 -20.63 20.00 -15.70
C PHE A 59 -21.04 20.75 -16.97
#